data_AF-A0A6V7LV36-F1
#
_entry.id   AF-A0A6V7LV36-F1
#
_cell.length_a   1.000
_cell.length_b   1.000
_cell.length_c   1.000
_cell.angle_alpha   90.00
_cell.angle_beta   90.00
_cell.angle_gamma   90.00
#
_symmetry.space_group_name_H-M   'P 1'
#
loop_
_entity.id
_entity.type
_entity.pdbx_description
1 polymer ?
#
loop_
_entity_poly.entity_id
_entity_poly.type
_entity_poly.pdbx_seq_one_letter_code
_entity_poly.pdbx_strand_id
1 'polypeptide(L)' 'CTVVLFNPRKNTQFHVLNGSRKTVTSLALSTDGRLLVTGECGHTPNVRVWDISDPRNAIQIAEFSSHKYGINCV' A
#
# COMPACT_ATOMS: atom_id res chain seq x y z
N CYS A 1 10.51 0.83 -0.46
CA CYS A 1 9.79 1.33 -1.65
C CYS A 1 8.68 2.29 -1.22
N THR A 2 8.19 3.13 -2.14
CA THR A 2 7.11 4.11 -1.89
C THR A 2 5.96 3.85 -2.84
N VAL A 3 4.72 3.95 -2.37
CA VAL A 3 3.54 3.94 -3.24
C VAL A 3 3.13 5.39 -3.50
N VAL A 4 2.83 5.71 -4.76
CA VAL A 4 2.43 7.05 -5.19
C VAL A 4 0.96 7.02 -5.58
N LEU A 5 0.15 7.85 -4.92
CA LEU A 5 -1.23 8.13 -5.32
C LEU A 5 -1.21 9.35 -6.23
N PHE A 6 -1.40 9.14 -7.53
CA PHE A 6 -1.37 10.21 -8.53
C PHE A 6 -2.76 10.55 -9.04
N ASN A 7 -3.13 11.84 -8.96
CA ASN A 7 -4.34 12.38 -9.56
C ASN A 7 -4.01 13.10 -10.88
N PRO A 8 -4.30 12.50 -12.04
CA PRO A 8 -3.94 13.08 -13.34
C PRO A 8 -4.77 14.31 -13.70
N ARG A 9 -6.01 14.42 -13.22
CA ARG A 9 -6.89 15.55 -13.53
C ARG A 9 -6.44 16.84 -12.85
N LYS A 10 -5.88 16.72 -11.65
CA LYS A 10 -5.38 17.85 -10.85
C LYS A 10 -3.86 18.01 -10.95
N ASN A 11 -3.18 17.05 -11.56
CA ASN A 11 -1.72 16.93 -11.58
C ASN A 11 -1.10 17.01 -10.17
N THR A 12 -1.69 16.27 -9.22
CA THR A 12 -1.24 16.23 -7.82
C THR A 12 -0.85 14.81 -7.44
N GLN A 13 0.21 14.65 -6.66
CA GLN A 13 0.64 13.35 -6.14
C GLN A 13 0.71 13.35 -4.61
N PHE A 14 0.45 12.19 -4.02
CA PHE A 14 0.64 11.90 -2.61
C PHE A 14 1.44 10.61 -2.44
N HIS A 15 2.04 10.44 -1.27
CA HIS A 15 2.93 9.32 -0.99
C HIS A 15 2.41 8.51 0.19
N VAL A 16 2.27 7.20 0.00
CA VAL A 16 2.02 6.27 1.09
C VAL A 16 3.37 5.70 1.51
N LEU A 17 3.78 6.04 2.72
CA LEU A 17 5.08 5.68 3.26
C LEU A 17 4.95 4.37 4.06
N ASN A 18 5.56 3.32 3.53
CA ASN A 18 5.65 2.06 4.24
C ASN A 18 6.77 2.10 5.29
N GLY A 19 6.40 2.08 6.57
CA GLY A 19 7.35 2.07 7.68
C GLY A 19 8.30 0.86 7.67
N SER A 20 7.88 -0.26 7.09
CA SER A 20 8.72 -1.48 6.99
C SER A 20 9.89 -1.33 6.02
N ARG A 21 9.85 -0.30 5.15
CA ARG A 21 10.81 -0.06 4.06
C ARG A 21 11.02 -1.24 3.11
N LYS A 22 10.15 -2.25 3.15
CA LYS A 22 10.23 -3.43 2.27
C LYS A 22 9.85 -3.09 0.83
N THR A 23 10.19 -4.00 -0.07
CA THR A 23 9.82 -3.91 -1.48
C THR A 23 8.34 -4.22 -1.61
N VAL A 24 7.59 -3.30 -2.23
CA VAL A 24 6.19 -3.52 -2.58
C VAL A 24 6.16 -4.20 -3.94
N THR A 25 5.51 -5.35 -4.01
CA THR A 25 5.45 -6.20 -5.21
C THR A 25 4.07 -6.25 -5.84
N SER A 26 3.02 -5.88 -5.10
CA SER A 26 1.64 -5.89 -5.60
C SER A 26 0.80 -4.83 -4.91
N LEU A 27 -0.22 -4.34 -5.61
CA LEU A 27 -1.10 -3.25 -5.18
C LEU A 27 -2.54 -3.56 -5.62
N ALA A 28 -3.52 -3.29 -4.75
CA ALA A 28 -4.94 -3.31 -5.11
C ALA A 28 -5.67 -2.13 -4.45
N LEU A 29 -6.58 -1.49 -5.18
CA LEU A 29 -7.42 -0.41 -4.69
C LEU A 29 -8.84 -0.91 -4.49
N SER A 30 -9.48 -0.49 -3.40
CA SER A 30 -10.92 -0.69 -3.23
C SER A 30 -11.69 0.12 -4.27
N THR A 31 -12.83 -0.41 -4.72
CA THR A 31 -13.70 0.23 -5.71
C THR A 31 -14.27 1.57 -5.24
N ASP A 32 -14.36 1.78 -3.93
CA ASP A 32 -14.79 3.05 -3.31
C ASP A 32 -13.65 4.09 -3.20
N GLY A 33 -12.42 3.71 -3.54
CA GLY A 33 -11.23 4.56 -3.46
C GLY A 33 -10.77 4.88 -2.04
N ARG A 34 -11.30 4.21 -1.01
CA ARG A 34 -10.96 4.46 0.41
C ARG A 34 -9.86 3.58 0.93
N LEU A 35 -9.69 2.38 0.37
CA LEU A 35 -8.68 1.43 0.82
C LEU A 35 -7.66 1.14 -0.26
N LEU A 36 -6.41 0.97 0.18
CA LEU A 36 -5.30 0.47 -0.61
C LEU A 36 -4.70 -0.75 0.09
N VAL A 37 -4.50 -1.83 -0.65
CA VAL A 37 -3.79 -3.03 -0.19
C VAL A 37 -2.42 -3.07 -0.87
N THR A 38 -1.38 -3.34 -0.09
CA THR A 38 0.00 -3.45 -0.58
C THR A 38 0.58 -4.80 -0.15
N GLY A 39 1.08 -5.59 -1.09
CA GLY A 39 1.84 -6.81 -0.83
C GLY A 39 3.34 -6.55 -0.82
N GLU A 40 4.04 -7.09 0.17
CA GLU A 40 5.49 -6.97 0.32
C GLU A 40 6.26 -8.22 -0.13
N CYS A 41 7.56 -8.05 -0.33
CA CYS A 41 8.52 -9.13 -0.51
C CYS A 41 9.76 -8.93 0.38
N GLY A 42 10.51 -10.00 0.63
CA GLY A 42 11.73 -10.02 1.43
C GLY A 42 11.59 -10.89 2.66
N HIS A 43 12.36 -10.58 3.70
CA HIS A 43 12.25 -11.25 4.98
C HIS A 43 10.92 -10.87 5.64
N THR A 44 10.13 -11.84 6.11
CA THR A 44 8.82 -11.66 6.76
C THR A 44 7.83 -10.74 5.98
N PRO A 45 7.48 -11.07 4.73
CA PRO A 45 6.63 -10.20 3.91
C PRO A 45 5.22 -10.10 4.46
N ASN A 46 4.69 -8.88 4.51
CA ASN A 46 3.35 -8.62 5.05
C ASN A 46 2.44 -8.05 3.95
N VAL A 47 1.14 -8.34 4.07
CA VAL A 47 0.10 -7.55 3.38
C VAL A 47 -0.28 -6.42 4.33
N ARG A 48 -0.27 -5.19 3.83
CA ARG A 48 -0.71 -4.01 4.58
C ARG A 48 -1.95 -3.41 3.94
N VAL A 49 -2.87 -2.95 4.78
CA VAL A 49 -4.06 -2.22 4.35
C VAL A 49 -3.97 -0.80 4.85
N TRP A 50 -4.25 0.12 3.95
CA TRP A 50 -4.15 1.55 4.16
C TRP A 50 -5.53 2.17 3.93
N ASP A 51 -5.97 3.01 4.86
CA ASP A 51 -7.05 3.97 4.60
C ASP A 51 -6.45 5.18 3.89
N ILE A 52 -6.95 5.44 2.70
CA ILE A 52 -6.56 6.51 1.78
C ILE A 52 -7.71 7.49 1.54
N SER A 53 -8.74 7.49 2.41
CA SER A 53 -9.88 8.43 2.35
C SER A 53 -9.42 9.88 2.36
N ASP A 54 -8.34 10.19 3.07
CA ASP A 54 -7.54 11.40 2.89
C ASP A 54 -6.18 11.03 2.26
N PRO A 55 -5.98 11.26 0.95
CA PRO A 55 -4.72 10.95 0.28
C PRO A 55 -3.50 11.67 0.88
N ARG A 56 -3.70 12.79 1.59
CA ARG A 56 -2.62 13.53 2.26
C ARG A 56 -2.19 12.86 3.56
N ASN A 57 -3.05 12.02 4.13
CA ASN A 57 -2.84 11.34 5.40
C ASN A 57 -3.26 9.87 5.29
N ALA A 58 -2.61 9.14 4.38
CA ALA A 58 -2.81 7.71 4.27
C ALA A 58 -2.32 7.02 5.55
N ILE A 59 -3.21 6.30 6.23
CA ILE A 59 -2.91 5.62 7.49
C ILE A 59 -2.97 4.11 7.30
N GLN A 60 -2.01 3.39 7.90
CA GLN A 60 -2.09 1.93 7.95
C GLN A 60 -3.14 1.53 8.98
N ILE A 61 -4.12 0.72 8.55
CA ILE A 61 -5.21 0.24 9.42
C ILE A 61 -5.12 -1.26 9.72
N ALA A 62 -4.39 -2.02 8.91
CA ALA A 62 -4.17 -3.45 9.16
C ALA A 62 -2.83 -3.95 8.62
N GLU A 63 -2.35 -5.02 9.24
CA GLU A 63 -1.14 -5.74 8.85
C GLU A 63 -1.38 -7.25 8.97
N PHE A 64 -1.09 -7.98 7.91
CA PHE A 64 -1.21 -9.44 7.84
C PHE A 64 0.16 -10.05 7.60
N SER A 65 0.71 -10.68 8.63
CA SER A 65 2.11 -11.13 8.69
C SER A 65 2.31 -12.64 8.61
N SER A 66 1.39 -13.37 7.96
CA SER A 66 1.45 -14.84 7.87
C SER A 66 2.22 -15.36 6.65
N HIS A 67 2.58 -14.51 5.69
CA HIS A 67 3.17 -14.97 4.44
C HIS A 67 4.65 -15.33 4.63
N LYS A 68 5.02 -16.56 4.24
CA LYS A 68 6.40 -17.06 4.30
C LYS A 68 7.25 -16.61 3.10
N TYR A 69 6.59 -16.26 1.99
CA TYR A 69 7.20 -15.88 0.72
C TYR A 69 6.61 -14.58 0.19
N GLY A 70 7.29 -13.95 -0.77
CA GLY A 70 6.87 -12.66 -1.35
C GLY A 70 5.48 -12.72 -1.98
N ILE A 71 4.74 -11.62 -1.83
CA ILE A 71 3.35 -11.52 -2.26
C ILE A 71 3.30 -10.96 -3.69
N ASN A 72 3.13 -11.86 -4.66
CA ASN A 72 3.14 -11.49 -6.08
C ASN A 72 1.83 -10.85 -6.56
N CYS A 73 0.71 -11.13 -5.90
CA CYS A 73 -0.59 -10.54 -6.19
C CYS A 73 -1.39 -10.35 -4.90
N VAL A 74 -2.23 -9.33 -4.91
CA VAL A 74 -3.25 -9.03 -3.90
C VAL A 74 -4.56 -8.70 -4.60
#